data_AF-A0AB35B6X4-F1
#
_entry.id   AF-A0AB35B6X4-F1
#
_cell.length_a   1.000
_cell.length_b   1.000
_cell.length_c   1.000
_cell.angle_alpha   90.00
_cell.angle_beta   90.00
_cell.angle_gamma   90.00
#
_symmetry.space_group_name_H-M   'P 1'
#
loop_
_entity.id
_entity.type
_entity.pdbx_description
1 polymer ?
#
loop_
_entity_poly.entity_id
_entity_poly.type
_entity_poly.pdbx_seq_one_letter_code
_entity_poly.pdbx_strand_id
1 'polypeptide(L)'
;MTSDQEQRLAILEAVQWAVDHPLDLVRIATDSDTESDAVSAIMRQSGLTEWQSEFCLSMPFRRLMRKNREQLAAELREVRKSMGQD
;
A
#
# COMPACT_ATOMS: atom_id res chain seq x y z
N MET A 1 5.89 -14.68 14.64
CA MET A 1 5.30 -15.12 13.38
C MET A 1 3.96 -14.42 13.27
N THR A 2 3.84 -13.43 12.39
CA THR A 2 2.53 -12.84 12.04
C THR A 2 1.71 -13.90 11.32
N SER A 3 0.41 -13.97 11.61
CA SER A 3 -0.52 -14.84 10.91
C SER A 3 -0.62 -14.45 9.42
N ASP A 4 -0.99 -15.40 8.56
CA ASP A 4 -1.22 -15.14 7.13
C ASP A 4 -2.23 -14.00 6.90
N GLN A 5 -3.18 -13.82 7.82
CA GLN A 5 -4.18 -12.74 7.76
C GLN A 5 -3.57 -11.37 8.06
N GLU A 6 -2.68 -11.26 9.05
CA GLU A 6 -1.98 -10.01 9.37
C GLU A 6 -1.06 -9.57 8.23
N GLN A 7 -0.35 -10.52 7.60
CA GLN A 7 0.46 -10.21 6.42
C GLN A 7 -0.40 -9.76 5.25
N ARG A 8 -1.53 -10.44 5.00
CA ARG A 8 -2.46 -10.04 3.96
C ARG A 8 -3.04 -8.65 4.21
N LEU A 9 -3.43 -8.35 5.45
CA LEU A 9 -3.90 -7.02 5.84
C LEU A 9 -2.82 -5.97 5.57
N ALA A 10 -1.58 -6.21 5.99
CA ALA A 10 -0.46 -5.29 5.79
C ALA A 10 -0.21 -4.96 4.30
N ILE A 11 -0.30 -5.97 3.41
CA ILE A 11 -0.18 -5.75 1.95
C ILE A 11 -1.35 -4.92 1.45
N LEU A 12 -2.58 -5.28 1.83
CA LEU A 12 -3.77 -4.58 1.35
C LEU A 12 -3.77 -3.11 1.79
N GLU A 13 -3.27 -2.81 2.99
CA GLU A 13 -3.11 -1.43 3.47
C GLU A 13 -2.06 -0.64 2.69
N ALA A 14 -0.92 -1.25 2.37
CA ALA A 14 0.10 -0.64 1.53
C ALA A 14 -0.43 -0.33 0.12
N VAL A 15 -1.13 -1.29 -0.50
CA VAL A 15 -1.74 -1.10 -1.83
C VAL A 15 -2.85 -0.06 -1.76
N GLN A 16 -3.66 -0.04 -0.70
CA GLN A 16 -4.73 0.93 -0.51
C GLN A 16 -4.16 2.36 -0.49
N TRP A 17 -3.12 2.59 0.32
CA TRP A 17 -2.46 3.88 0.34
C TRP A 17 -1.93 4.28 -1.03
N ALA A 18 -1.28 3.34 -1.74
CA ALA A 18 -0.71 3.57 -3.05
C ALA A 18 -1.74 3.93 -4.12
N VAL A 19 -2.90 3.26 -4.14
CA VAL A 19 -3.97 3.54 -5.12
C VAL A 19 -4.76 4.81 -4.79
N ASP A 20 -4.75 5.26 -3.54
CA ASP A 20 -5.40 6.49 -3.12
C ASP A 20 -4.52 7.73 -3.34
N HIS A 21 -3.19 7.56 -3.34
CA HIS A 21 -2.20 8.63 -3.53
C HIS A 21 -1.24 8.39 -4.71
N PRO A 22 -1.73 8.05 -5.92
CA PRO A 22 -0.86 7.66 -7.03
C PRO A 22 0.03 8.82 -7.52
N LEU A 23 -0.46 10.05 -7.45
CA LEU A 23 0.32 11.22 -7.85
C LEU A 23 1.41 11.56 -6.83
N ASP A 24 1.17 11.32 -5.54
CA ASP A 24 2.22 11.46 -4.52
C ASP A 24 3.29 10.40 -4.69
N LEU A 25 2.93 9.16 -5.01
CA LEU A 25 3.89 8.11 -5.33
C LEU A 25 4.78 8.47 -6.53
N VAL A 26 4.17 8.98 -7.61
CA VAL A 26 4.94 9.48 -8.76
C VAL A 26 5.87 10.60 -8.34
N ARG A 27 5.37 11.59 -7.59
CA ARG A 27 6.16 12.73 -7.11
C ARG A 27 7.32 12.27 -6.22
N ILE A 28 7.07 11.39 -5.25
CA ILE A 28 8.10 10.82 -4.38
C ILE A 28 9.17 10.12 -5.21
N ALA A 29 8.76 9.29 -6.18
CA ALA A 29 9.70 8.57 -7.03
C ALA A 29 10.54 9.52 -7.90
N THR A 30 9.98 10.65 -8.37
CA THR A 30 10.72 11.63 -9.17
C THR A 30 11.60 12.59 -8.35
N ASP A 31 11.26 12.80 -7.07
CA ASP A 31 11.99 13.68 -6.15
C ASP A 31 13.12 12.94 -5.40
N SER A 32 13.19 11.61 -5.53
CA SER A 32 14.14 10.76 -4.81
C SER A 32 15.32 10.35 -5.68
N ASP A 33 16.54 10.45 -5.14
CA ASP A 33 17.77 10.03 -5.84
C ASP A 33 17.95 8.51 -5.84
N THR A 34 17.47 7.83 -4.79
CA THR A 34 17.55 6.38 -4.64
C THR A 34 16.21 5.76 -4.22
N GLU A 35 16.10 4.43 -4.40
CA GLU A 35 14.96 3.67 -3.90
C GLU A 35 14.79 3.81 -2.38
N SER A 36 15.91 3.81 -1.63
CA SER A 36 15.89 3.98 -0.17
C SER A 36 15.33 5.35 0.26
N ASP A 37 15.61 6.41 -0.51
CA ASP A 37 15.04 7.74 -0.27
C ASP A 37 13.54 7.75 -0.48
N ALA A 38 13.07 7.10 -1.56
CA ALA A 38 11.65 6.98 -1.88
C ALA A 38 10.89 6.16 -0.82
N VAL A 39 11.44 5.01 -0.41
CA VAL A 39 10.91 4.17 0.68
C VAL A 39 10.81 4.99 1.96
N SER A 40 11.89 5.69 2.35
CA SER A 40 11.91 6.54 3.53
C SER A 40 10.87 7.67 3.46
N ALA A 41 10.64 8.25 2.28
CA ALA A 41 9.64 9.29 2.08
C ALA A 41 8.20 8.74 2.17
N ILE A 42 7.93 7.55 1.62
CA ILE A 42 6.63 6.88 1.75
C ILE A 42 6.35 6.56 3.22
N MET A 43 7.31 5.96 3.94
CA MET A 43 7.15 5.65 5.37
C MET A 43 6.78 6.90 6.17
N ARG A 44 7.49 8.01 5.97
CA ARG A 44 7.22 9.28 6.69
C ARG A 44 5.82 9.84 6.38
N GLN A 45 5.33 9.71 5.15
CA GLN A 45 4.05 10.29 4.73
C GLN A 45 2.85 9.39 5.06
N SER A 46 3.05 8.08 5.13
CA SER A 46 1.97 7.10 5.24
C SER A 46 1.89 6.41 6.61
N GLY A 47 2.99 6.39 7.37
CA GLY A 47 3.13 5.57 8.58
C GLY A 47 3.34 4.07 8.30
N LEU A 48 3.52 3.69 7.02
CA LEU A 48 3.79 2.31 6.62
C LEU A 48 5.19 1.87 7.06
N THR A 49 5.35 0.55 7.19
CA THR A 49 6.67 -0.07 7.39
C THR A 49 7.52 0.00 6.12
N GLU A 50 8.82 -0.29 6.25
CA GLU A 50 9.76 -0.33 5.13
C GLU A 50 9.29 -1.29 4.04
N TRP A 51 8.99 -2.55 4.40
CA TRP A 51 8.51 -3.55 3.46
C TRP A 51 7.18 -3.19 2.77
N GLN A 52 6.25 -2.57 3.50
CA GLN A 52 5.01 -2.05 2.89
C GLN A 52 5.30 -0.94 1.88
N SER A 53 6.26 -0.06 2.19
CA SER A 53 6.65 1.06 1.34
C SER A 53 7.38 0.59 0.08
N GLU A 54 8.24 -0.42 0.18
CA GLU A 54 8.81 -1.14 -0.98
C GLU A 54 7.70 -1.71 -1.85
N PHE A 55 6.67 -2.31 -1.24
CA PHE A 55 5.54 -2.85 -1.99
C PHE A 55 4.79 -1.77 -2.78
N CYS A 56 4.60 -0.57 -2.20
CA CYS A 56 3.99 0.56 -2.90
C CYS A 56 4.74 0.93 -4.18
N LEU A 57 6.08 0.92 -4.16
CA LEU A 57 6.92 1.21 -5.35
C LEU A 57 6.81 0.13 -6.42
N SER A 58 6.62 -1.14 -6.02
CA SER A 58 6.47 -2.27 -6.93
C SER A 58 5.05 -2.47 -7.49
N MET A 59 4.08 -1.64 -7.07
CA MET A 59 2.67 -1.84 -7.40
C MET A 59 2.40 -1.74 -8.92
N PRO A 60 1.75 -2.75 -9.53
CA PRO A 60 1.39 -2.68 -10.94
C PRO A 60 0.37 -1.57 -11.24
N PHE A 61 0.64 -0.71 -12.23
CA PHE A 61 -0.26 0.40 -12.65
C PHE A 61 -1.73 0.01 -12.87
N ARG A 62 -2.00 -1.22 -13.33
CA ARG A 62 -3.38 -1.74 -13.47
C ARG A 62 -4.20 -1.66 -12.18
N ARG A 63 -3.57 -1.66 -10.99
CA ARG A 63 -4.25 -1.53 -9.70
C ARG A 63 -4.97 -0.18 -9.54
N LEU A 64 -4.58 0.85 -10.29
CA LEU A 64 -5.25 2.15 -10.31
C LEU A 64 -6.61 2.14 -11.02
N MET A 65 -6.87 1.15 -11.87
CA MET A 65 -8.15 1.03 -12.57
C MET A 65 -9.30 0.90 -11.56
N ARG A 66 -10.41 1.61 -11.82
CA ARG A 66 -11.59 1.68 -10.94
C ARG A 66 -12.02 0.32 -10.40
N LYS A 67 -12.18 -0.67 -11.29
CA LYS A 67 -12.59 -2.04 -10.91
C LYS A 67 -11.64 -2.68 -9.89
N ASN A 68 -10.34 -2.49 -10.05
CA ASN A 68 -9.34 -3.08 -9.17
C ASN A 68 -9.30 -2.38 -7.80
N ARG A 69 -9.53 -1.06 -7.77
CA ARG A 69 -9.69 -0.30 -6.51
C ARG A 69 -10.93 -0.72 -5.74
N GLU A 70 -12.07 -0.89 -6.43
CA GLU A 70 -13.31 -1.38 -5.81
C GLU A 70 -13.13 -2.79 -5.23
N GLN A 71 -12.44 -3.68 -5.95
CA GLN A 71 -12.10 -5.03 -5.46
C GLN A 71 -11.15 -4.99 -4.26
N LEU A 72 -10.11 -4.16 -4.28
CA LEU A 72 -9.18 -3.99 -3.16
C LEU A 72 -9.92 -3.52 -1.90
N ALA A 73 -10.77 -2.51 -2.02
CA ALA A 73 -11.52 -1.98 -0.89
C ALA A 73 -12.50 -3.02 -0.31
N ALA A 74 -13.11 -3.85 -1.16
CA ALA A 74 -13.94 -4.97 -0.71
C ALA A 74 -13.11 -6.02 0.03
N GLU A 75 -11.97 -6.42 -0.51
CA GLU A 75 -11.07 -7.39 0.12
C GLU A 75 -10.56 -6.89 1.48
N LEU A 76 -10.14 -5.63 1.56
CA LEU A 76 -9.67 -5.02 2.80
C LEU A 76 -10.75 -5.03 3.89
N ARG A 77 -12.01 -4.72 3.53
CA ARG A 77 -13.15 -4.79 4.46
C ARG A 77 -13.39 -6.22 4.96
N GLU A 78 -13.39 -7.20 4.07
CA GLU A 78 -13.60 -8.60 4.47
C GLU A 78 -12.49 -9.13 5.39
N VAL A 79 -11.23 -8.74 5.11
CA VAL A 79 -10.10 -9.11 5.98
C VAL A 79 -10.24 -8.48 7.36
N ARG A 80 -10.51 -7.17 7.44
CA ARG A 80 -10.70 -6.46 8.73
C ARG A 80 -11.84 -7.06 9.55
N LYS A 81 -12.96 -7.36 8.89
CA LYS A 81 -14.10 -8.03 9.52
C LYS A 81 -13.74 -9.42 10.05
N SER A 82 -13.00 -10.21 9.27
CA SER A 82 -12.55 -11.55 9.69
C SER A 82 -11.61 -11.51 10.90
N MET A 83 -10.94 -10.38 11.11
CA MET A 83 -10.03 -10.12 12.23
C MET A 83 -10.71 -9.40 13.41
N GLY A 84 -12.01 -9.06 13.31
CA GLY A 84 -12.75 -8.34 14.36
C GLY A 84 -12.37 -6.87 14.52
N GLN A 85 -11.86 -6.22 13.45
CA GLN A 85 -11.39 -4.84 13.44
C GLN A 85 -12.36 -3.87 12.70
N ASP A 86 -13.67 -4.10 12.82
CA ASP A 86 -14.71 -3.27 12.19
C ASP A 86 -14.80 -1.86 12.79
#